data_AF-A0A840UHQ5-F1
#
_entry.id   AF-A0A840UHQ5-F1
#
_cell.length_a   1.000
_cell.length_b   1.000
_cell.length_c   1.000
_cell.angle_alpha   90.00
_cell.angle_beta   90.00
_cell.angle_gamma   90.00
#
_symmetry.space_group_name_H-M   'P 1'
#
loop_
_entity.id
_entity.type
_entity.pdbx_description
1 polymer ?
#
loop_
_entity_poly.entity_id
_entity_poly.type
_entity_poly.pdbx_seq_one_letter_code
_entity_poly.pdbx_strand_id
1 'polypeptide(L)'
;MQITEKDFKKWLDYIIEKDREPLVQMAKDIEKNGGVSDWQDRITVARCIFLLDKNNLQPTIDILKTIVDVNLTETKDLEIKAWALHDLGYLTWQAQKLAEPALKYIDMAIAILDNIDTSELTYVTKGEIWNTRCQIVISSGDLQTALIMADEKIKEKEKLGENGNSYLFYAYYAKAQIMHKQEDNKTAVLYLYQALKSYPLEQISSSFDKVKEVWLKENEDAQSAFNKMLDIVKREDMIITTVKWKL
;
A
#
# COMPACT_ATOMS: atom_id res chain seq x y z
N MET A 1 -17.75 7.83 14.58
CA MET A 1 -19.06 7.62 13.92
C MET A 1 -19.38 6.15 14.02
N GLN A 2 -20.57 5.77 14.47
CA GLN A 2 -21.00 4.36 14.50
C GLN A 2 -21.90 4.10 13.29
N ILE A 3 -21.59 3.08 12.51
CA ILE A 3 -22.47 2.59 11.45
C ILE A 3 -23.59 1.77 12.08
N THR A 4 -24.84 2.02 11.67
CA THR A 4 -26.00 1.30 12.21
C THR A 4 -26.18 -0.06 11.52
N GLU A 5 -26.84 -1.01 12.18
CA GLU A 5 -27.24 -2.28 11.56
C GLU A 5 -28.02 -2.08 10.26
N LYS A 6 -28.92 -1.08 10.24
CA LYS A 6 -29.71 -0.74 9.06
C LYS A 6 -28.84 -0.25 7.91
N ASP A 7 -27.83 0.58 8.18
CA ASP A 7 -26.93 1.07 7.14
C ASP A 7 -25.99 -0.03 6.64
N PHE A 8 -25.53 -0.91 7.53
CA PHE A 8 -24.74 -2.07 7.16
C PHE A 8 -25.51 -3.04 6.26
N LYS A 9 -26.78 -3.33 6.58
CA LYS A 9 -27.64 -4.18 5.74
C LYS A 9 -27.84 -3.59 4.35
N LYS A 10 -28.06 -2.27 4.22
CA LYS A 10 -28.15 -1.63 2.89
C LYS A 10 -26.90 -1.86 2.05
N TRP A 11 -25.71 -1.91 2.67
CA TRP A 11 -24.48 -2.19 1.94
C TRP A 11 -24.37 -3.65 1.50
N LEU A 12 -24.84 -4.60 2.31
CA LEU A 12 -24.94 -6.00 1.91
C LEU A 12 -25.90 -6.17 0.74
N ASP A 13 -27.10 -5.58 0.83
CA ASP A 13 -28.09 -5.59 -0.25
C ASP A 13 -27.49 -4.98 -1.53
N TYR A 14 -26.82 -3.82 -1.41
CA TYR A 14 -26.10 -3.19 -2.53
C TYR A 14 -25.07 -4.12 -3.18
N ILE A 15 -24.26 -4.84 -2.39
CA ILE A 15 -23.26 -5.79 -2.92
C ILE A 15 -23.95 -6.94 -3.66
N ILE A 16 -25.03 -7.49 -3.10
CA ILE A 16 -25.79 -8.59 -3.69
C ILE A 16 -26.44 -8.16 -5.01
N GLU A 17 -27.04 -6.96 -5.05
CA GLU A 17 -27.69 -6.41 -6.25
C GLU A 17 -26.72 -6.15 -7.41
N LYS A 18 -25.41 -5.97 -7.14
CA LYS A 18 -24.40 -5.81 -8.20
C LYS A 18 -24.03 -7.10 -8.92
N ASP A 19 -24.48 -8.25 -8.41
CA ASP A 19 -24.34 -9.56 -9.05
C ASP A 19 -22.92 -9.88 -9.56
N ARG A 20 -21.91 -9.55 -8.75
CA ARG A 20 -20.48 -9.75 -9.08
C ARG A 20 -19.83 -10.72 -8.14
N GLU A 21 -19.62 -11.95 -8.58
CA GLU A 21 -18.87 -12.95 -7.81
C GLU A 21 -17.35 -12.62 -7.74
N PRO A 22 -16.66 -12.96 -6.64
CA PRO A 22 -17.16 -13.66 -5.44
C PRO A 22 -17.83 -12.76 -4.38
N LEU A 23 -18.02 -11.46 -4.66
CA LEU A 23 -18.47 -10.48 -3.66
C LEU A 23 -19.89 -10.75 -3.16
N VAL A 24 -20.75 -11.27 -4.04
CA VAL A 24 -22.13 -11.67 -3.70
C VAL A 24 -22.11 -12.79 -2.68
N GLN A 25 -21.31 -13.83 -2.91
CA GLN A 25 -21.19 -14.94 -1.95
C GLN A 25 -20.66 -14.45 -0.60
N MET A 26 -19.64 -13.58 -0.59
CA MET A 26 -19.14 -12.97 0.65
C MET A 26 -20.22 -12.21 1.41
N ALA A 27 -21.02 -11.38 0.73
CA ALA A 27 -22.10 -10.62 1.37
C ALA A 27 -23.20 -11.53 1.96
N LYS A 28 -23.56 -12.61 1.25
CA LYS A 28 -24.53 -13.61 1.73
C LYS A 28 -24.02 -14.39 2.93
N ASP A 29 -22.72 -14.69 2.99
CA ASP A 29 -22.12 -15.41 4.11
C ASP A 29 -22.02 -14.53 5.35
N ILE A 30 -21.70 -13.25 5.19
CA ILE A 30 -21.76 -12.25 6.26
C ILE A 30 -23.19 -12.18 6.79
N GLU A 31 -24.20 -11.95 5.94
CA GLU A 31 -25.60 -11.84 6.39
C GLU A 31 -26.08 -13.04 7.23
N LYS A 32 -25.54 -14.24 7.00
CA LYS A 32 -25.86 -15.46 7.74
C LYS A 32 -25.07 -15.66 9.04
N ASN A 33 -23.79 -15.32 9.05
CA ASN A 33 -22.84 -15.74 10.08
C ASN A 33 -22.41 -14.62 11.05
N GLY A 34 -22.62 -13.35 10.69
CA GLY A 34 -22.12 -12.21 11.46
C GLY A 34 -22.56 -10.86 10.90
N GLY A 35 -22.90 -9.92 11.79
CA GLY A 35 -23.44 -8.61 11.43
C GLY A 35 -22.43 -7.48 11.61
N VAL A 36 -22.93 -6.25 11.55
CA VAL A 36 -22.18 -5.00 11.77
C VAL A 36 -21.28 -4.97 13.03
N SER A 37 -21.53 -5.83 14.03
CA SER A 37 -20.73 -5.93 15.25
C SER A 37 -19.34 -6.53 15.01
N ASP A 38 -19.19 -7.42 14.03
CA ASP A 38 -17.89 -8.02 13.71
C ASP A 38 -17.01 -6.98 12.98
N TRP A 39 -15.75 -6.85 13.41
CA TRP A 39 -14.82 -5.89 12.82
C TRP A 39 -14.23 -6.40 11.49
N GLN A 40 -14.08 -7.70 11.31
CA GLN A 40 -13.61 -8.31 10.05
C GLN A 40 -14.69 -8.17 8.99
N ASP A 41 -15.95 -8.43 9.32
CA ASP A 41 -17.07 -8.25 8.37
C ASP A 41 -17.19 -6.80 7.90
N ARG A 42 -16.96 -5.83 8.80
CA ARG A 42 -16.91 -4.41 8.43
C ARG A 42 -15.79 -4.10 7.43
N ILE A 43 -14.60 -4.65 7.61
CA ILE A 43 -13.49 -4.50 6.64
C ILE A 43 -13.88 -5.12 5.29
N THR A 44 -14.40 -6.35 5.30
CA THR A 44 -14.79 -7.07 4.09
C THR A 44 -15.86 -6.31 3.30
N VAL A 45 -16.90 -5.81 3.97
CA VAL A 45 -17.94 -4.99 3.32
C VAL A 45 -17.35 -3.70 2.75
N ALA A 46 -16.49 -3.01 3.50
CA ALA A 46 -15.86 -1.78 3.02
C ALA A 46 -15.06 -2.00 1.72
N ARG A 47 -14.30 -3.11 1.66
CA ARG A 47 -13.52 -3.51 0.48
C ARG A 47 -14.41 -3.93 -0.70
N CYS A 48 -15.48 -4.67 -0.44
CA CYS A 48 -16.46 -5.02 -1.48
C CYS A 48 -17.07 -3.76 -2.12
N ILE A 49 -17.48 -2.78 -1.31
CA ILE A 49 -18.01 -1.50 -1.80
C ILE A 49 -16.97 -0.79 -2.66
N PHE A 50 -15.72 -0.69 -2.21
CA PHE A 50 -14.65 -0.05 -2.97
C PHE A 50 -14.40 -0.73 -4.32
N LEU A 51 -14.43 -2.07 -4.37
CA LEU A 51 -14.25 -2.83 -5.59
C LEU A 51 -15.42 -2.66 -6.58
N LEU A 52 -16.62 -2.36 -6.10
CA LEU A 52 -17.82 -2.13 -6.90
C LEU A 52 -17.95 -0.68 -7.37
N ASP A 53 -17.51 0.29 -6.57
CA ASP A 53 -17.58 1.71 -6.89
C ASP A 53 -16.35 2.48 -6.39
N LYS A 54 -15.30 2.50 -7.24
CA LYS A 54 -14.05 3.23 -6.96
C LYS A 54 -14.20 4.75 -7.01
N ASN A 55 -15.31 5.27 -7.53
CA ASN A 55 -15.53 6.70 -7.65
C ASN A 55 -16.23 7.27 -6.40
N ASN A 56 -16.94 6.43 -5.65
CA ASN A 56 -17.60 6.81 -4.41
C ASN A 56 -16.87 6.24 -3.17
N LEU A 57 -15.86 6.96 -2.71
CA LEU A 57 -15.00 6.50 -1.62
C LEU A 57 -15.61 6.65 -0.22
N GLN A 58 -16.60 7.54 -0.06
CA GLN A 58 -17.10 7.95 1.25
C GLN A 58 -17.70 6.79 2.07
N PRO A 59 -18.54 5.89 1.50
CA PRO A 59 -19.02 4.71 2.21
C PRO A 59 -17.92 3.81 2.76
N THR A 60 -16.90 3.51 1.95
CA THR A 60 -15.77 2.67 2.36
C THR A 60 -15.00 3.34 3.50
N ILE A 61 -14.69 4.63 3.37
CA ILE A 61 -13.99 5.42 4.40
C ILE A 61 -14.77 5.38 5.72
N ASP A 62 -16.08 5.56 5.67
CA ASP A 62 -16.92 5.63 6.85
C ASP A 62 -17.04 4.31 7.59
N ILE A 63 -17.07 3.18 6.87
CA ILE A 63 -17.02 1.85 7.49
C ILE A 63 -15.63 1.60 8.09
N LEU A 64 -14.53 1.88 7.36
CA LEU A 64 -13.17 1.65 7.85
C LEU A 64 -12.83 2.49 9.09
N LYS A 65 -13.38 3.71 9.21
CA LYS A 65 -13.24 4.52 10.45
C LYS A 65 -13.72 3.80 11.71
N THR A 66 -14.64 2.85 11.59
CA THR A 66 -15.15 2.09 12.74
C THR A 66 -14.14 1.06 13.28
N ILE A 67 -13.04 0.81 12.57
CA ILE A 67 -11.97 -0.12 12.96
C ILE A 67 -10.89 0.57 13.82
N VAL A 68 -10.80 1.90 13.77
CA VAL A 68 -9.76 2.70 14.43
C VAL A 68 -9.64 2.35 15.92
N ASP A 69 -10.77 2.32 16.64
CA ASP A 69 -10.83 2.12 18.09
C ASP A 69 -11.03 0.65 18.51
N VAL A 70 -10.98 -0.30 17.56
CA VAL A 70 -11.09 -1.73 17.88
C VAL A 70 -9.79 -2.21 18.54
N ASN A 71 -9.88 -2.70 19.78
CA ASN A 71 -8.72 -3.20 20.52
C ASN A 71 -8.47 -4.67 20.17
N LEU A 72 -7.27 -4.97 19.66
CA LEU A 72 -6.86 -6.31 19.22
C LEU A 72 -5.50 -6.61 19.86
N THR A 73 -5.24 -7.90 20.11
CA THR A 73 -3.99 -8.37 20.74
C THR A 73 -3.28 -9.44 19.92
N GLU A 74 -4.02 -10.21 19.14
CA GLU A 74 -3.47 -11.28 18.31
C GLU A 74 -2.72 -10.70 17.10
N THR A 75 -1.51 -11.21 16.81
CA THR A 75 -0.66 -10.72 15.71
C THR A 75 -1.39 -10.67 14.37
N LYS A 76 -2.13 -11.74 14.04
CA LYS A 76 -2.91 -11.83 12.79
C LYS A 76 -3.98 -10.74 12.69
N ASP A 77 -4.66 -10.45 13.79
CA ASP A 77 -5.72 -9.44 13.81
C ASP A 77 -5.14 -8.02 13.77
N LEU A 78 -4.00 -7.82 14.44
CA LEU A 78 -3.23 -6.57 14.36
C LEU A 78 -2.74 -6.31 12.93
N GLU A 79 -2.26 -7.34 12.22
CA GLU A 79 -1.88 -7.23 10.81
C GLU A 79 -3.07 -6.78 9.94
N ILE A 80 -4.23 -7.44 10.08
CA ILE A 80 -5.44 -7.08 9.31
C ILE A 80 -5.89 -5.66 9.65
N LYS A 81 -5.84 -5.25 10.93
CA LYS A 81 -6.14 -3.87 11.35
C LYS A 81 -5.17 -2.87 10.74
N ALA A 82 -3.87 -3.15 10.74
CA ALA A 82 -2.88 -2.29 10.10
C ALA A 82 -3.16 -2.12 8.61
N TRP A 83 -3.55 -3.20 7.92
CA TRP A 83 -3.96 -3.12 6.52
C TRP A 83 -5.22 -2.27 6.32
N ALA A 84 -6.23 -2.43 7.16
CA ALA A 84 -7.45 -1.61 7.09
C ALA A 84 -7.17 -0.12 7.38
N LEU A 85 -6.25 0.19 8.30
CA LEU A 85 -5.79 1.56 8.56
C LEU A 85 -5.00 2.15 7.39
N HIS A 86 -4.21 1.33 6.71
CA HIS A 86 -3.55 1.70 5.47
C HIS A 86 -4.56 2.05 4.37
N ASP A 87 -5.57 1.19 4.14
CA ASP A 87 -6.66 1.44 3.21
C ASP A 87 -7.37 2.76 3.57
N LEU A 88 -7.69 2.96 4.86
CA LEU A 88 -8.35 4.17 5.35
C LEU A 88 -7.52 5.43 5.08
N GLY A 89 -6.21 5.40 5.36
CA GLY A 89 -5.32 6.53 5.10
C GLY A 89 -5.21 6.84 3.61
N TYR A 90 -5.00 5.83 2.78
CA TYR A 90 -4.92 5.99 1.32
C TYR A 90 -6.21 6.57 0.75
N LEU A 91 -7.37 6.01 1.11
CA LEU A 91 -8.67 6.46 0.61
C LEU A 91 -9.02 7.86 1.11
N THR A 92 -8.66 8.19 2.35
CA THR A 92 -8.81 9.56 2.89
C THR A 92 -7.99 10.56 2.07
N TRP A 93 -6.74 10.21 1.73
CA TRP A 93 -5.92 11.03 0.82
C TRP A 93 -6.57 11.15 -0.56
N GLN A 94 -7.07 10.06 -1.14
CA GLN A 94 -7.70 10.10 -2.46
C GLN A 94 -8.95 10.98 -2.49
N ALA A 95 -9.78 10.91 -1.45
CA ALA A 95 -11.03 11.67 -1.38
C ALA A 95 -10.81 13.16 -1.10
N GLN A 96 -9.86 13.50 -0.21
CA GLN A 96 -9.76 14.86 0.35
C GLN A 96 -8.54 15.63 -0.15
N LYS A 97 -7.49 14.94 -0.61
CA LYS A 97 -6.17 15.53 -0.94
C LYS A 97 -5.57 16.35 0.20
N LEU A 98 -5.89 15.98 1.44
CA LEU A 98 -5.31 16.53 2.67
C LEU A 98 -4.36 15.51 3.27
N ALA A 99 -3.08 15.87 3.40
CA ALA A 99 -2.04 14.95 3.84
C ALA A 99 -2.20 14.56 5.33
N GLU A 100 -2.43 15.54 6.21
CA GLU A 100 -2.48 15.33 7.66
C GLU A 100 -3.49 14.23 8.11
N PRO A 101 -4.79 14.28 7.75
CA PRO A 101 -5.74 13.24 8.18
C PRO A 101 -5.41 11.87 7.60
N ALA A 102 -4.87 11.81 6.38
CA ALA A 102 -4.46 10.56 5.75
C ALA A 102 -3.23 9.96 6.45
N LEU A 103 -2.20 10.77 6.67
CA LEU A 103 -0.96 10.37 7.32
C LEU A 103 -1.19 9.88 8.74
N LYS A 104 -2.15 10.45 9.48
CA LYS A 104 -2.54 9.96 10.80
C LYS A 104 -2.88 8.47 10.79
N TYR A 105 -3.68 8.00 9.83
CA TYR A 105 -4.07 6.59 9.75
C TYR A 105 -2.93 5.69 9.26
N ILE A 106 -2.11 6.18 8.32
CA ILE A 106 -0.92 5.45 7.88
C ILE A 106 0.09 5.30 9.03
N ASP A 107 0.30 6.33 9.83
CA ASP A 107 1.21 6.31 10.98
C ASP A 107 0.72 5.33 12.05
N MET A 108 -0.60 5.23 12.27
CA MET A 108 -1.18 4.20 13.12
C MET A 108 -0.91 2.79 12.58
N ALA A 109 -1.04 2.56 11.28
CA ALA A 109 -0.72 1.27 10.66
C ALA A 109 0.76 0.91 10.82
N ILE A 110 1.66 1.86 10.60
CA ILE A 110 3.11 1.68 10.79
C ILE A 110 3.42 1.34 12.25
N ALA A 111 2.85 2.08 13.20
CA ALA A 111 3.07 1.83 14.63
C ALA A 111 2.63 0.42 15.07
N ILE A 112 1.54 -0.11 14.52
CA ILE A 112 1.13 -1.50 14.76
C ILE A 112 2.19 -2.46 14.21
N LEU A 113 2.58 -2.29 12.94
CA LEU A 113 3.49 -3.21 12.27
C LEU A 113 4.92 -3.15 12.81
N ASP A 114 5.39 -2.01 13.30
CA ASP A 114 6.73 -1.88 13.87
C ASP A 114 6.93 -2.76 15.12
N ASN A 115 5.85 -3.15 15.80
CA ASN A 115 5.86 -4.05 16.96
C ASN A 115 5.76 -5.55 16.62
N ILE A 116 5.56 -5.92 15.35
CA ILE A 116 5.37 -7.30 14.90
C ILE A 116 6.63 -7.78 14.17
N ASP A 117 7.11 -9.01 14.38
CA ASP A 117 8.23 -9.52 13.57
C ASP A 117 7.80 -9.66 12.10
N THR A 118 8.67 -9.33 11.16
CA THR A 118 8.38 -9.45 9.73
C THR A 118 8.09 -10.90 9.34
N SER A 119 8.65 -11.89 10.04
CA SER A 119 8.35 -13.31 9.77
C SER A 119 6.94 -13.74 10.18
N GLU A 120 6.24 -12.94 10.99
CA GLU A 120 4.85 -13.22 11.42
C GLU A 120 3.81 -12.60 10.48
N LEU A 121 4.23 -11.73 9.55
CA LEU A 121 3.33 -11.07 8.61
C LEU A 121 3.00 -11.97 7.42
N THR A 122 1.72 -12.06 7.08
CA THR A 122 1.20 -12.92 6.00
C THR A 122 0.70 -12.12 4.79
N TYR A 123 0.10 -10.95 5.03
CA TYR A 123 -0.68 -10.18 4.06
C TYR A 123 -0.01 -8.86 3.66
N VAL A 124 0.69 -8.20 4.59
CA VAL A 124 1.29 -6.87 4.35
C VAL A 124 2.80 -6.90 4.43
N THR A 125 3.45 -5.98 3.72
CA THR A 125 4.89 -5.72 3.90
C THR A 125 5.06 -4.36 4.55
N LYS A 126 5.91 -4.25 5.57
CA LYS A 126 6.07 -2.98 6.28
C LYS A 126 6.58 -1.85 5.37
N GLY A 127 7.44 -2.18 4.41
CA GLY A 127 7.94 -1.24 3.41
C GLY A 127 6.84 -0.64 2.54
N GLU A 128 5.81 -1.40 2.17
CA GLU A 128 4.69 -0.93 1.33
C GLU A 128 3.81 0.09 2.08
N ILE A 129 3.54 -0.16 3.36
CA ILE A 129 2.79 0.77 4.20
C ILE A 129 3.58 2.06 4.39
N TRP A 130 4.88 1.95 4.67
CA TRP A 130 5.79 3.10 4.75
C TRP A 130 5.89 3.85 3.42
N ASN A 131 5.92 3.15 2.29
CA ASN A 131 5.93 3.78 0.97
C ASN A 131 4.68 4.63 0.77
N THR A 132 3.51 4.14 1.15
CA THR A 132 2.26 4.91 1.04
C THR A 132 2.35 6.24 1.79
N ARG A 133 2.94 6.23 2.99
CA ARG A 133 3.28 7.46 3.73
C ARG A 133 4.15 8.40 2.89
N CYS A 134 5.26 7.89 2.36
CA CYS A 134 6.21 8.66 1.56
C CYS A 134 5.55 9.23 0.28
N GLN A 135 4.75 8.43 -0.44
CA GLN A 135 4.03 8.86 -1.64
C GLN A 135 3.03 9.98 -1.36
N ILE A 136 2.36 9.98 -0.20
CA ILE A 136 1.48 11.09 0.21
C ILE A 136 2.29 12.37 0.37
N VAL A 137 3.44 12.33 1.05
CA VAL A 137 4.33 13.49 1.25
C VAL A 137 4.89 14.00 -0.08
N ILE A 138 5.32 13.10 -0.97
CA ILE A 138 5.76 13.46 -2.33
C ILE A 138 4.62 14.13 -3.11
N SER A 139 3.40 13.58 -3.01
CA SER A 139 2.24 14.06 -3.76
C SER A 139 1.68 15.37 -3.21
N SER A 140 1.91 15.68 -1.93
CA SER A 140 1.59 17.00 -1.35
C SER A 140 2.63 18.07 -1.70
N GLY A 141 3.71 17.71 -2.41
CA GLY A 141 4.74 18.64 -2.87
C GLY A 141 5.90 18.85 -1.90
N ASP A 142 5.90 18.19 -0.74
CA ASP A 142 6.99 18.31 0.24
C ASP A 142 8.13 17.32 -0.05
N LEU A 143 8.81 17.57 -1.17
CA LEU A 143 9.88 16.70 -1.68
C LEU A 143 11.08 16.65 -0.73
N GLN A 144 11.35 17.72 0.03
CA GLN A 144 12.47 17.76 0.97
C GLN A 144 12.23 16.85 2.16
N THR A 145 11.05 16.91 2.77
CA THR A 145 10.69 15.97 3.83
C THR A 145 10.70 14.53 3.33
N ALA A 146 10.19 14.27 2.12
CA ALA A 146 10.23 12.94 1.52
C ALA A 146 11.66 12.41 1.31
N LEU A 147 12.61 13.26 0.89
CA LEU A 147 14.02 12.91 0.76
C LEU A 147 14.63 12.55 2.12
N ILE A 148 14.41 13.39 3.14
CA ILE A 148 14.90 13.15 4.50
C ILE A 148 14.38 11.82 5.03
N MET A 149 13.08 11.55 4.88
CA MET A 149 12.46 10.28 5.26
C MET A 149 13.14 9.09 4.59
N ALA A 150 13.42 9.18 3.29
CA ALA A 150 14.06 8.11 2.54
C ALA A 150 15.52 7.90 2.99
N ASP A 151 16.28 8.97 3.20
CA ASP A 151 17.66 8.91 3.68
C ASP A 151 17.76 8.30 5.08
N GLU A 152 16.87 8.70 5.99
CA GLU A 152 16.78 8.13 7.33
C GLU A 152 16.44 6.63 7.27
N LYS A 153 15.49 6.25 6.42
CA LYS A 153 15.08 4.85 6.27
C LYS A 153 16.21 3.99 5.68
N ILE A 154 16.94 4.51 4.69
CA ILE A 154 18.13 3.86 4.13
C ILE A 154 19.18 3.64 5.22
N LYS A 155 19.55 4.70 5.94
CA LYS A 155 20.53 4.64 7.03
C LYS A 155 20.15 3.65 8.14
N GLU A 156 18.87 3.56 8.46
CA GLU A 156 18.34 2.62 9.46
C GLU A 156 18.47 1.16 8.99
N LYS A 157 18.15 0.89 7.71
CA LYS A 157 17.93 -0.46 7.21
C LYS A 157 19.12 -1.07 6.46
N GLU A 158 20.07 -0.28 5.96
CA GLU A 158 21.27 -0.77 5.27
C GLU A 158 22.09 -1.77 6.10
N LYS A 159 22.10 -1.59 7.43
CA LYS A 159 22.82 -2.48 8.35
C LYS A 159 22.25 -3.89 8.44
N LEU A 160 21.00 -4.09 8.00
CA LEU A 160 20.29 -5.36 8.07
C LEU A 160 20.49 -6.22 6.81
N GLY A 161 21.24 -5.72 5.81
CA GLY A 161 21.43 -6.37 4.51
C GLY A 161 20.42 -5.90 3.46
N GLU A 162 20.84 -5.96 2.19
CA GLU A 162 20.08 -5.44 1.05
C GLU A 162 19.00 -6.44 0.57
N ASN A 163 19.29 -7.74 0.58
CA ASN A 163 18.40 -8.74 -0.02
C ASN A 163 17.08 -8.89 0.75
N GLY A 164 15.95 -8.63 0.08
CA GLY A 164 14.62 -8.82 0.67
C GLY A 164 14.14 -7.71 1.61
N ASN A 165 14.82 -6.56 1.63
CA ASN A 165 14.48 -5.47 2.50
C ASN A 165 13.49 -4.50 1.83
N SER A 166 12.19 -4.74 2.04
CA SER A 166 11.12 -3.91 1.46
C SER A 166 11.25 -2.41 1.76
N TYR A 167 11.78 -2.03 2.93
CA TYR A 167 12.02 -0.61 3.24
C TYR A 167 13.11 0.01 2.36
N LEU A 168 14.22 -0.70 2.14
CA LEU A 168 15.29 -0.19 1.27
C LEU A 168 14.79 -0.05 -0.17
N PHE A 169 14.05 -1.04 -0.68
CA PHE A 169 13.43 -0.96 -1.99
C PHE A 169 12.59 0.33 -2.13
N TYR A 170 11.64 0.55 -1.23
CA TYR A 170 10.73 1.69 -1.35
C TYR A 170 11.42 3.04 -1.05
N ALA A 171 12.45 3.08 -0.20
CA ALA A 171 13.19 4.31 0.07
C ALA A 171 14.01 4.75 -1.15
N TYR A 172 14.72 3.83 -1.79
CA TYR A 172 15.41 4.11 -3.05
C TYR A 172 14.42 4.45 -4.18
N TYR A 173 13.28 3.76 -4.25
CA TYR A 173 12.22 4.07 -5.20
C TYR A 173 11.68 5.51 -5.03
N ALA A 174 11.44 5.95 -3.79
CA ALA A 174 11.02 7.32 -3.50
C ALA A 174 12.08 8.34 -3.96
N LYS A 175 13.36 8.12 -3.65
CA LYS A 175 14.45 9.00 -4.13
C LYS A 175 14.50 9.05 -5.66
N ALA A 176 14.33 7.92 -6.33
CA ALA A 176 14.28 7.87 -7.79
C ALA A 176 13.16 8.73 -8.37
N GLN A 177 11.95 8.65 -7.82
CA GLN A 177 10.81 9.48 -8.24
C GLN A 177 11.05 10.97 -7.98
N ILE A 178 11.67 11.33 -6.85
CA ILE A 178 11.97 12.72 -6.50
C ILE A 178 13.00 13.30 -7.46
N MET A 179 14.10 12.58 -7.75
CA MET A 179 15.11 13.03 -8.72
C MET A 179 14.51 13.19 -10.12
N HIS A 180 13.66 12.25 -10.55
CA HIS A 180 12.96 12.37 -11.84
C HIS A 180 12.04 13.60 -11.90
N LYS A 181 11.31 13.91 -10.82
CA LYS A 181 10.49 15.14 -10.72
C LYS A 181 11.33 16.43 -10.78
N GLN A 182 12.61 16.35 -10.41
CA GLN A 182 13.57 17.45 -10.49
C GLN A 182 14.35 17.45 -11.81
N GLU A 183 13.94 16.63 -12.79
CA GLU A 183 14.58 16.45 -14.11
C GLU A 183 16.01 15.88 -14.05
N ASP A 184 16.47 15.42 -12.87
CA ASP A 184 17.73 14.67 -12.71
C ASP A 184 17.51 13.18 -12.98
N ASN A 185 17.26 12.86 -14.24
CA ASN A 185 17.02 11.49 -14.69
C ASN A 185 18.22 10.56 -14.50
N LYS A 186 19.44 11.11 -14.54
CA LYS A 186 20.66 10.30 -14.34
C LYS A 186 20.71 9.75 -12.93
N THR A 187 20.51 10.60 -11.93
CA THR A 187 20.45 10.18 -10.53
C THR A 187 19.21 9.32 -10.26
N ALA A 188 18.07 9.62 -10.90
CA ALA A 188 16.86 8.83 -10.78
C ALA A 188 17.07 7.37 -11.19
N VAL A 189 17.73 7.14 -12.32
CA VAL A 189 18.08 5.80 -12.81
C VAL A 189 18.99 5.06 -11.82
N LEU A 190 19.99 5.73 -11.25
CA LEU A 190 20.88 5.14 -10.25
C LEU A 190 20.11 4.68 -9.01
N TYR A 191 19.19 5.49 -8.49
CA TYR A 191 18.38 5.10 -7.34
C TYR A 191 17.39 3.98 -7.67
N LEU A 192 16.81 3.98 -8.87
CA LEU A 192 15.89 2.91 -9.27
C LEU A 192 16.62 1.57 -9.40
N TYR A 193 17.87 1.60 -9.87
CA TYR A 193 18.75 0.43 -9.87
C TYR A 193 19.06 -0.07 -8.45
N GLN A 194 19.34 0.84 -7.50
CA GLN A 194 19.53 0.47 -6.09
C GLN A 194 18.27 -0.12 -5.46
N ALA A 195 17.10 0.46 -5.72
CA ALA A 195 15.83 -0.07 -5.24
C ALA A 195 15.70 -1.56 -5.59
N LEU A 196 15.91 -1.89 -6.86
CA LEU A 196 15.73 -3.25 -7.36
C LEU A 196 16.75 -4.26 -6.84
N LYS A 197 17.95 -3.83 -6.43
CA LYS A 197 18.87 -4.70 -5.69
C LYS A 197 18.31 -5.10 -4.33
N SER A 198 17.56 -4.19 -3.70
CA SER A 198 16.96 -4.43 -2.38
C SER A 198 15.63 -5.17 -2.42
N TYR A 199 15.15 -5.53 -3.62
CA TYR A 199 13.90 -6.24 -3.78
C TYR A 199 13.97 -7.66 -3.17
N PRO A 200 12.87 -8.24 -2.63
CA PRO A 200 12.82 -9.66 -2.31
C PRO A 200 12.94 -10.53 -3.57
N LEU A 201 14.18 -10.97 -3.84
CA LEU A 201 14.66 -11.56 -5.08
C LEU A 201 14.14 -12.98 -5.41
N GLU A 202 13.43 -13.64 -4.51
CA GLU A 202 13.04 -15.05 -4.72
C GLU A 202 12.00 -15.25 -5.84
N GLN A 203 11.29 -14.21 -6.26
CA GLN A 203 10.25 -14.32 -7.29
C GLN A 203 10.60 -13.62 -8.62
N ILE A 204 11.68 -12.84 -8.69
CA ILE A 204 11.85 -11.86 -9.79
C ILE A 204 13.28 -11.73 -10.36
N SER A 205 14.10 -12.78 -10.29
CA SER A 205 15.45 -12.78 -10.89
C SER A 205 15.48 -12.28 -12.34
N SER A 206 14.47 -12.66 -13.13
CA SER A 206 14.35 -12.25 -14.53
C SER A 206 14.09 -10.75 -14.75
N SER A 207 13.53 -10.04 -13.77
CA SER A 207 13.28 -8.60 -13.90
C SER A 207 14.47 -7.77 -13.47
N PHE A 208 15.29 -8.26 -12.53
CA PHE A 208 16.57 -7.64 -12.23
C PHE A 208 17.51 -7.67 -13.44
N ASP A 209 17.57 -8.80 -14.17
CA ASP A 209 18.36 -8.91 -15.40
C ASP A 209 17.87 -7.94 -16.49
N LYS A 210 16.55 -7.81 -16.69
CA LYS A 210 15.96 -6.84 -17.62
C LYS A 210 16.31 -5.41 -17.25
N VAL A 211 16.26 -5.06 -15.95
CA VAL A 211 16.63 -3.74 -15.47
C VAL A 211 18.10 -3.48 -15.71
N LYS A 212 18.97 -4.45 -15.42
CA LYS A 212 20.40 -4.35 -15.68
C LYS A 212 20.68 -4.15 -17.17
N GLU A 213 19.97 -4.85 -18.06
CA GLU A 213 20.07 -4.63 -19.50
C GLU A 213 19.65 -3.21 -19.89
N VAL A 214 18.51 -2.73 -19.41
CA VAL A 214 18.05 -1.34 -19.69
C VAL A 214 19.09 -0.33 -19.19
N TRP A 215 19.57 -0.51 -17.97
CA TRP A 215 20.58 0.37 -17.36
C TRP A 215 21.89 0.41 -18.18
N LEU A 216 22.36 -0.75 -18.66
CA LEU A 216 23.58 -0.83 -19.46
C LEU A 216 23.40 -0.32 -20.90
N LYS A 217 22.25 -0.58 -21.53
CA LYS A 217 21.99 -0.27 -22.95
C LYS A 217 21.54 1.19 -23.18
N GLU A 218 20.87 1.80 -22.20
CA GLU A 218 20.20 3.11 -22.36
C GLU A 218 20.87 4.22 -21.54
N ASN A 219 22.12 4.04 -21.10
CA ASN A 219 22.84 4.99 -20.24
C ASN A 219 23.05 6.38 -20.90
N GLU A 220 22.85 6.50 -22.21
CA GLU A 220 22.92 7.77 -22.96
C GLU A 220 21.59 8.56 -22.94
N ASP A 221 20.44 7.88 -22.77
CA ASP A 221 19.11 8.51 -22.61
C ASP A 221 18.51 8.12 -21.25
N ALA A 222 18.86 8.90 -20.23
CA ALA A 222 18.43 8.65 -18.86
C ALA A 222 16.91 8.73 -18.67
N GLN A 223 16.19 9.51 -19.49
CA GLN A 223 14.74 9.62 -19.39
C GLN A 223 14.04 8.36 -19.91
N SER A 224 14.49 7.85 -21.07
CA SER A 224 14.05 6.57 -21.63
C SER A 224 14.37 5.42 -20.67
N ALA A 225 15.59 5.38 -20.15
CA ALA A 225 16.04 4.36 -19.19
C ALA A 225 15.17 4.35 -17.92
N PHE A 226 14.92 5.52 -17.33
CA PHE A 226 14.08 5.67 -16.15
C PHE A 226 12.67 5.13 -16.40
N ASN A 227 12.03 5.55 -17.49
CA ASN A 227 10.65 5.13 -17.81
C ASN A 227 10.54 3.62 -18.00
N LYS A 228 11.48 3.01 -18.73
CA LYS A 228 11.52 1.55 -18.93
C LYS A 228 11.74 0.78 -17.62
N MET A 229 12.67 1.25 -16.78
CA MET A 229 12.91 0.64 -15.47
C MET A 229 11.70 0.80 -14.54
N LEU A 230 11.04 1.96 -14.56
CA LEU A 230 9.84 2.24 -13.77
C LEU A 230 8.68 1.33 -14.17
N ASP A 231 8.52 1.08 -15.48
CA ASP A 231 7.50 0.15 -15.97
C ASP A 231 7.74 -1.29 -15.50
N ILE A 232 9.01 -1.72 -15.39
CA ILE A 232 9.35 -3.01 -14.81
C ILE A 232 8.93 -3.03 -13.33
N VAL A 233 9.32 -2.01 -12.56
CA VAL A 233 8.97 -1.89 -11.13
C VAL A 233 7.46 -1.92 -10.90
N LYS A 234 6.69 -1.15 -11.68
CA LYS A 234 5.23 -1.08 -11.57
C LYS A 234 4.54 -2.40 -11.88
N ARG A 235 5.05 -3.17 -12.85
CA ARG A 235 4.47 -4.48 -13.19
C ARG A 235 4.60 -5.45 -12.02
N GLU A 236 5.74 -5.45 -11.35
CA GLU A 236 5.97 -6.32 -10.19
C GLU A 236 5.14 -5.88 -8.97
N ASP A 237 5.09 -4.57 -8.69
CA ASP A 237 4.25 -4.01 -7.61
C ASP A 237 2.76 -4.32 -7.85
N MET A 238 2.28 -4.21 -9.10
CA MET A 238 0.89 -4.50 -9.48
C MET A 238 0.53 -5.99 -9.36
N ILE A 239 1.47 -6.90 -9.61
CA ILE A 239 1.25 -8.34 -9.38
C ILE A 239 1.02 -8.59 -7.87
N ILE A 240 1.83 -7.97 -7.02
CA ILE A 240 1.70 -8.08 -5.55
C ILE A 240 0.37 -7.49 -5.08
N THR A 241 0.02 -6.28 -5.51
CA THR A 241 -1.24 -5.63 -5.10
C THR A 241 -2.44 -6.44 -5.57
N THR A 242 -2.45 -6.94 -6.80
CA THR A 242 -3.60 -7.68 -7.38
C THR A 242 -3.84 -9.03 -6.70
N VAL A 243 -2.79 -9.70 -6.22
CA VAL A 243 -2.93 -10.95 -5.44
C VAL A 243 -3.52 -10.67 -4.06
N LYS A 244 -3.17 -9.55 -3.42
CA LYS A 244 -3.69 -9.17 -2.10
C LYS A 244 -5.19 -8.88 -2.09
N TRP A 245 -5.73 -8.28 -3.14
CA TRP A 245 -7.18 -8.00 -3.24
C TRP A 245 -8.03 -9.22 -3.65
N LYS A 246 -7.42 -10.38 -3.86
CA LYS A 246 -8.11 -11.65 -4.19
C LYS A 246 -8.25 -12.60 -2.98
N LEU A 247 -7.65 -12.24 -1.84
CA LEU A 247 -7.74 -12.95 -0.55
C LEU A 247 -8.58 -12.12 0.43
#